data_AF-A0A953QBE5-F1
#
_entry.id   AF-A0A953QBE5-F1
#
_cell.length_a   1.000
_cell.length_b   1.000
_cell.length_c   1.000
_cell.angle_alpha   90.00
_cell.angle_beta   90.00
_cell.angle_gamma   90.00
#
_symmetry.space_group_name_H-M   'P 1'
#
loop_
_entity.id
_entity.type
_entity.pdbx_description
1 polymer ?
#
loop_
_entity_poly.entity_id
_entity_poly.type
_entity_poly.pdbx_seq_one_letter_code
_entity_poly.pdbx_strand_id
1 'polypeptide(L)' 'MAVVAETDKMICPQCKVEMNHHCDKIVYNVDAHDAGKTDPGLGGILEEFHTCPECGGGASRHA' A
#
# COMPACT_ATOMS: atom_id res chain seq x y z
N MET A 1 20.21 1.63 -15.20
CA MET A 1 20.27 2.07 -13.79
C MET A 1 18.84 2.02 -13.29
N ALA A 2 18.51 1.08 -12.39
CA ALA A 2 17.16 0.96 -11.87
C ALA A 2 16.91 2.15 -10.93
N VAL A 3 15.91 2.98 -11.27
CA VAL A 3 15.32 3.94 -10.33
C VAL A 3 14.67 3.09 -9.25
N VAL A 4 15.31 2.98 -8.09
CA VAL A 4 14.61 2.54 -6.88
C VAL A 4 13.67 3.69 -6.54
N ALA A 5 12.37 3.49 -6.77
CA ALA A 5 11.37 4.42 -6.28
C ALA A 5 11.57 4.51 -4.76
N GLU A 6 11.93 5.69 -4.26
CA GLU A 6 11.95 5.94 -2.81
C GLU A 6 10.49 6.00 -2.35
N THR A 7 9.87 4.84 -2.15
CA THR A 7 8.55 4.74 -1.53
C THR A 7 8.70 5.19 -0.09
N ASP A 8 7.95 6.22 0.32
CA ASP A 8 7.92 6.69 1.70
C ASP A 8 7.65 5.50 2.63
N LYS A 9 8.53 5.26 3.60
CA LYS A 9 8.46 4.07 4.47
C LYS A 9 7.28 4.19 5.41
N MET A 10 6.39 3.21 5.41
CA MET A 10 5.26 3.22 6.34
C MET A 10 5.74 2.97 7.77
N ILE A 11 5.42 3.89 8.70
CA ILE A 11 5.81 3.78 10.10
C ILE A 11 4.62 3.37 10.96
N CYS A 12 4.81 2.35 11.80
CA CYS A 12 3.77 1.89 12.72
C CYS A 12 3.41 3.01 13.72
N PRO A 13 2.14 3.44 13.81
CA PRO A 13 1.75 4.53 14.70
C PRO A 13 1.91 4.16 16.18
N GLN A 14 1.90 2.88 16.52
CA GLN A 14 2.05 2.37 17.89
C GLN A 14 3.53 2.12 18.24
N CYS A 15 4.25 1.34 17.44
CA CYS A 15 5.63 0.93 17.75
C CYS A 15 6.69 1.91 17.25
N LYS A 16 6.35 2.84 16.36
CA LYS A 16 7.26 3.82 15.74
C LYS A 16 8.41 3.21 14.94
N VAL A 17 8.26 1.95 14.51
CA VAL A 17 9.20 1.25 13.64
C VAL A 17 8.67 1.19 12.21
N GLU A 18 9.57 0.97 11.27
CA GLU A 18 9.24 0.69 9.87
C GLU A 18 8.39 -0.59 9.75
N MET A 19 7.31 -0.51 8.99
CA MET A 19 6.44 -1.64 8.70
C MET A 19 6.91 -2.36 7.44
N ASN A 20 6.92 -3.69 7.50
CA ASN A 20 7.31 -4.52 6.37
C ASN A 20 6.28 -4.41 5.26
N HIS A 21 6.71 -4.11 4.03
CA HIS A 21 5.87 -4.31 2.85
C HIS A 21 5.60 -5.81 2.71
N HIS A 22 4.34 -6.19 2.85
CA HIS A 22 3.95 -7.60 2.93
C HIS A 22 3.43 -8.11 1.61
N CYS A 23 2.58 -7.33 0.94
CA CYS A 23 2.09 -7.63 -0.40
C CYS A 23 1.51 -6.40 -1.08
N ASP A 24 1.42 -6.49 -2.41
CA ASP A 24 0.55 -5.64 -3.21
C ASP A 24 -0.70 -6.43 -3.56
N LYS A 25 -1.86 -5.78 -3.51
CA LYS A 25 -3.13 -6.36 -3.95
C LYS A 25 -3.84 -5.41 -4.89
N ILE A 26 -4.62 -5.97 -5.81
CA ILE A 26 -5.56 -5.20 -6.62
C ILE A 26 -6.87 -5.14 -5.87
N VAL A 27 -7.34 -3.93 -5.60
CA VAL A 27 -8.65 -3.68 -5.00
C VAL A 27 -9.61 -3.23 -6.08
N TYR A 28 -10.64 -4.04 -6.30
CA TYR A 28 -11.71 -3.77 -7.25
C TYR A 28 -12.91 -3.15 -6.50
N ASN A 29 -12.72 -2.00 -5.84
CA ASN A 29 -13.81 -1.31 -5.15
C ASN A 29 -14.38 -0.18 -6.00
N VAL A 30 -15.71 -0.14 -6.04
CA VAL A 30 -16.61 0.49 -7.03
C VAL A 30 -17.27 1.77 -6.50
N ASP A 31 -16.57 2.54 -5.67
CA ASP A 31 -17.04 3.85 -5.26
C ASP A 31 -16.68 4.91 -6.30
N ALA A 32 -17.66 5.76 -6.66
CA ALA A 32 -17.49 6.80 -7.68
C ALA A 32 -16.33 7.78 -7.38
N HIS A 33 -15.91 7.86 -6.11
CA HIS A 33 -14.79 8.68 -5.66
C HIS A 33 -13.41 8.13 -6.09
N ASP A 34 -13.30 6.84 -6.39
CA ASP A 34 -12.02 6.20 -6.72
C ASP A 34 -11.87 5.88 -8.22
N ALA A 35 -12.85 6.28 -9.05
CA ALA A 35 -12.85 6.08 -10.49
C ALA A 35 -11.62 6.67 -11.23
N GLY A 36 -10.95 7.68 -10.63
CA GLY A 36 -9.74 8.28 -11.18
C GLY A 36 -8.43 7.61 -10.75
N LYS A 37 -8.46 6.62 -9.86
CA LYS A 37 -7.29 5.93 -9.30
C LYS A 37 -7.11 4.50 -9.82
N THR A 38 -8.04 4.06 -10.66
CA THR A 38 -7.98 2.74 -11.29
C THR A 38 -6.82 2.67 -12.27
N ASP A 39 -5.96 1.67 -12.13
CA ASP A 39 -4.94 1.37 -13.12
C ASP A 39 -5.61 0.74 -14.37
N PRO A 40 -5.44 1.31 -15.57
CA PRO A 40 -6.08 0.81 -16.78
C PRO A 40 -5.67 -0.61 -17.19
N GLY A 41 -4.47 -1.06 -16.79
CA GLY A 41 -3.95 -2.40 -17.09
C GLY A 41 -4.43 -3.47 -16.10
N LEU A 42 -4.75 -3.07 -14.87
CA LEU A 42 -5.19 -3.99 -13.80
C LEU A 42 -6.72 -3.99 -13.60
N GLY A 43 -7.42 -2.95 -14.03
CA GLY A 43 -8.88 -2.82 -13.88
C GLY A 43 -9.33 -2.58 -12.43
N GLY A 44 -8.40 -2.26 -11.55
CA GLY A 44 -8.61 -1.94 -10.14
C GLY A 44 -7.51 -1.00 -9.64
N ILE A 45 -7.47 -0.76 -8.34
CA ILE A 45 -6.47 0.11 -7.72
C ILE A 45 -5.40 -0.77 -7.07
N LEU A 46 -4.13 -0.45 -7.29
CA LEU A 46 -3.03 -1.13 -6.63
C LEU A 46 -2.91 -0.61 -5.19
N GLU A 47 -3.02 -1.51 -4.20
CA GLU A 47 -2.91 -1.20 -2.78
C GLU A 47 -1.75 -1.99 -2.17
N GLU A 48 -0.80 -1.27 -1.56
CA GLU A 48 0.29 -1.83 -0.76
C GLU A 48 -0.21 -2.13 0.65
N PHE A 49 -0.01 -3.36 1.13
CA PHE A 49 -0.29 -3.76 2.50
C PHE A 49 1.00 -3.95 3.28
N HIS A 50 1.07 -3.34 4.46
CA HIS A 50 2.21 -3.39 5.34
C HIS A 50 1.84 -3.93 6.72
N THR A 51 2.79 -4.64 7.35
CA THR A 51 2.61 -5.21 8.69
C THR A 51 3.76 -4.80 9.61
N CYS A 52 3.44 -4.38 10.84
CA CYS A 52 4.43 -4.06 11.87
C CYS A 52 5.08 -5.34 12.39
N PRO A 53 6.42 -5.46 12.36
CA PRO A 53 7.12 -6.65 12.86
C PRO A 53 7.02 -6.83 14.39
N GLU A 54 6.78 -5.75 15.13
CA GLU A 54 6.77 -5.78 16.60
C GLU A 54 5.39 -6.14 17.17
N CYS A 55 4.32 -5.53 16.66
CA CYS A 55 2.97 -5.71 17.20
C CYS A 55 2.00 -6.44 16.26
N GLY A 56 2.40 -6.74 15.02
CA GLY A 56 1.55 -7.38 14.02
C GLY A 56 0.45 -6.49 13.44
N GLY A 57 0.40 -5.19 13.80
CA GLY A 57 -0.57 -4.25 13.25
C GLY A 57 -0.42 -4.06 11.74
N GLY A 58 -1.54 -4.08 11.01
CA GLY A 58 -1.58 -3.90 9.56
C GLY A 58 -2.04 -2.50 9.15
N ALA A 59 -1.55 -2.01 8.02
CA ALA A 59 -2.00 -0.79 7.39
C ALA A 59 -1.80 -0.87 5.86
N SER A 60 -2.60 -0.11 5.11
CA SER A 60 -2.53 -0.08 3.64
C SER A 60 -2.40 1.33 3.11
N ARG A 61 -1.89 1.47 1.88
CA ARG A 61 -1.98 2.70 1.08
C ARG A 61 -2.11 2.39 -0.41
N HIS A 62 -2.62 3.34 -1.17
CA HIS A 62 -2.61 3.27 -2.63
C HIS A 62 -1.17 3.49 -3.14
N ALA A 63 -0.76 2.67 -4.11
CA ALA A 63 0.54 2.76 -4.78
C ALA A 63 0.56 3.84 -5.87
#